data_AF-A0A359M0E8-F1
#
_entry.id   AF-A0A359M0E8-F1
#
_cell.length_a   1.000
_cell.length_b   1.000
_cell.length_c   1.000
_cell.angle_alpha   90.00
_cell.angle_beta   90.00
_cell.angle_gamma   90.00
#
_symmetry.space_group_name_H-M   'P 1'
#
loop_
_entity.id
_entity.type
_entity.pdbx_description
1 polymer ?
#
loop_
_entity_poly.entity_id
_entity_poly.type
_entity_poly.pdbx_seq_one_letter_code
_entity_poly.pdbx_strand_id
1 'polypeptide(L)'
;MRRASLLLCAAALAGSLGGQGQQAAPPSAASANNPLIRLTTQEVLLDLVVRDKRGRTLRDLAAGEIEVFEDGQKQPVRSFRLVTGGDLAGPETQRGPAAPTASPVRSFNPL
;
A
#
# COMPACT_ATOMS: atom_id res chain seq x y z
N MET A 1 -30.61 40.19 -39.48
CA MET A 1 -30.78 39.63 -40.84
C MET A 1 -30.25 40.59 -41.88
N ARG A 2 -29.01 40.41 -42.38
CA ARG A 2 -28.49 41.01 -43.62
C ARG A 2 -27.39 40.08 -44.21
N ARG A 3 -27.80 39.31 -45.23
CA ARG A 3 -27.13 38.81 -46.46
C ARG A 3 -25.59 38.69 -46.42
N ALA A 4 -25.00 37.49 -46.44
CA ALA A 4 -24.79 36.57 -47.58
C ALA A 4 -23.83 37.10 -48.66
N SER A 5 -22.61 36.56 -48.70
CA SER A 5 -21.76 36.45 -49.91
C SER A 5 -20.73 35.34 -49.71
N LEU A 6 -20.98 34.18 -50.33
CA LEU A 6 -19.97 33.21 -50.74
C LEU A 6 -19.35 33.73 -52.04
N LEU A 7 -18.02 33.72 -52.15
CA LEU A 7 -17.33 33.72 -53.44
C LEU A 7 -16.23 32.66 -53.40
N LEU A 8 -16.36 31.76 -54.35
CA LEU A 8 -15.69 30.48 -54.54
C LEU A 8 -14.45 30.66 -55.43
N CYS A 9 -13.35 29.99 -55.04
CA CYS A 9 -12.16 29.55 -55.77
C CYS A 9 -11.76 30.17 -57.12
N ALA A 10 -10.49 30.62 -57.19
CA ALA A 10 -9.66 30.49 -58.39
C ALA A 10 -8.28 29.93 -57.99
N ALA A 11 -7.87 28.84 -58.63
CA ALA A 11 -6.65 28.09 -58.35
C ALA A 11 -5.42 28.69 -59.05
N ALA A 12 -4.26 28.59 -58.41
CA ALA A 12 -2.97 28.59 -59.10
C ALA A 12 -1.94 27.75 -58.34
N LEU A 13 -1.44 26.72 -59.02
CA LEU A 13 -0.43 25.78 -58.59
C LEU A 13 0.96 26.41 -58.83
N ALA A 14 1.77 26.59 -57.79
CA ALA A 14 3.20 26.87 -57.91
C ALA A 14 3.94 26.31 -56.69
N GLY A 15 4.85 25.36 -56.95
CA GLY A 15 5.57 24.64 -55.92
C GLY A 15 6.58 25.48 -55.15
N SER A 16 6.89 25.04 -53.94
CA SER A 16 8.14 25.35 -53.23
C SER A 16 8.44 24.18 -52.30
N LEU A 17 9.66 23.69 -52.46
CA LEU A 17 10.30 22.64 -51.68
C LEU A 17 10.38 23.06 -50.21
N GLY A 18 10.16 22.12 -49.30
CA GLY A 18 10.38 22.35 -47.87
C GLY A 18 9.73 21.27 -47.03
N GLY A 19 10.43 20.14 -46.89
CA GLY A 19 10.05 19.14 -45.91
C GLY A 19 10.08 19.76 -44.51
N GLN A 20 8.92 19.87 -43.89
CA GLN A 20 8.81 19.89 -42.44
C GLN A 20 8.11 18.60 -42.05
N GLY A 21 8.90 17.54 -41.93
CA GLY A 21 8.49 16.39 -41.15
C GLY A 21 8.20 16.91 -39.75
N GLN A 22 6.92 16.97 -39.40
CA GLN A 22 6.51 17.17 -38.02
C GLN A 22 6.90 15.89 -37.30
N GLN A 23 8.09 15.90 -36.69
CA GLN A 23 8.52 14.86 -35.79
C GLN A 23 7.51 14.87 -34.64
N ALA A 24 6.54 13.97 -34.68
CA ALA A 24 5.65 13.74 -33.56
C ALA A 24 6.54 13.38 -32.37
N ALA A 25 6.59 14.26 -31.37
CA ALA A 25 7.18 13.92 -30.10
C ALA A 25 6.46 12.65 -29.59
N PRO A 26 7.17 11.63 -29.11
CA PRO A 26 6.52 10.50 -28.49
C PRO A 26 5.61 11.02 -27.37
N PRO A 27 4.39 10.48 -27.21
CA PRO A 27 3.56 10.84 -26.06
C PRO A 27 4.43 10.57 -24.84
N SER A 28 4.75 11.65 -24.10
CA SER A 28 5.38 11.50 -22.80
C SER A 28 4.44 10.60 -22.03
N ALA A 29 4.90 9.39 -21.70
CA ALA A 29 4.22 8.52 -20.79
C ALA A 29 4.05 9.36 -19.52
N ALA A 30 2.82 9.85 -19.30
CA ALA A 30 2.39 10.43 -18.06
C ALA A 30 2.54 9.31 -17.04
N SER A 31 3.76 9.16 -16.53
CA SER A 31 4.13 8.16 -15.57
C SER A 31 3.31 8.49 -14.35
N ALA A 32 2.32 7.64 -14.12
CA ALA A 32 1.36 7.62 -13.03
C ALA A 32 1.85 8.40 -11.80
N ASN A 33 1.52 9.69 -11.75
CA ASN A 33 1.61 10.48 -10.51
C ASN A 33 0.36 10.18 -9.67
N ASN A 34 0.07 8.90 -9.44
CA ASN A 34 -0.99 8.49 -8.54
C ASN A 34 -0.41 8.51 -7.12
N PRO A 35 -0.91 9.36 -6.20
CA PRO A 35 -0.40 9.41 -4.85
C PRO A 35 -0.56 8.04 -4.17
N LEU A 36 0.55 7.37 -3.91
CA LEU A 36 0.58 6.09 -3.20
C LEU A 36 0.63 6.36 -1.68
N ILE A 37 -0.50 6.20 -1.01
CA ILE A 37 -0.58 6.24 0.46
C ILE A 37 -0.20 4.86 1.00
N ARG A 38 0.82 4.80 1.86
CA ARG A 38 1.21 3.60 2.60
C ARG A 38 0.78 3.75 4.05
N LEU A 39 0.03 2.79 4.57
CA LEU A 39 -0.39 2.74 5.96
C LEU A 39 0.27 1.53 6.64
N THR A 40 0.92 1.76 7.78
CA THR A 40 1.52 0.71 8.60
C THR A 40 0.93 0.78 10.00
N THR A 41 0.55 -0.37 10.55
CA THR A 41 0.05 -0.49 11.92
C THR A 41 0.90 -1.52 12.65
N GLN A 42 1.19 -1.26 13.92
CA GLN A 42 1.82 -2.21 14.82
C GLN A 42 0.79 -2.69 15.84
N GLU A 43 0.65 -4.00 15.97
CA GLU A 43 -0.18 -4.64 17.00
C GLU A 43 0.75 -5.25 18.05
N VAL A 44 0.44 -5.03 19.31
CA VAL A 44 1.19 -5.59 20.45
C VAL A 44 0.26 -6.55 21.18
N LEU A 45 0.66 -7.82 21.27
CA LEU A 45 -0.07 -8.84 22.00
C LEU A 45 0.40 -8.88 23.45
N LEU A 46 -0.55 -8.80 24.39
CA LEU A 46 -0.30 -8.87 25.83
C LEU A 46 -1.04 -10.08 26.41
N ASP A 47 -0.28 -11.00 27.01
CA ASP A 47 -0.84 -12.11 27.79
C ASP A 47 -0.99 -11.72 29.26
N LEU A 48 -2.17 -11.97 29.82
CA LEU A 48 -2.51 -11.61 31.20
C LEU A 48 -3.07 -12.84 31.93
N VAL A 49 -2.60 -13.08 33.16
CA VAL A 49 -3.12 -14.14 34.03
C VAL A 49 -3.77 -13.52 35.26
N VAL A 50 -5.10 -13.56 35.31
CA VAL A 50 -5.88 -12.98 36.41
C VAL A 50 -6.36 -14.09 37.35
N ARG A 51 -6.15 -13.89 38.66
CA ARG A 51 -6.54 -14.85 39.72
C ARG A 51 -7.33 -14.17 40.82
N ASP A 52 -8.25 -14.90 41.42
CA ASP A 52 -8.96 -14.45 42.62
C ASP A 52 -8.08 -14.53 43.88
N LYS A 53 -8.61 -14.05 45.01
CA LYS A 53 -7.92 -14.08 46.32
C LYS A 53 -7.58 -15.50 46.81
N ARG A 54 -8.19 -16.53 46.24
CA ARG A 54 -7.95 -17.95 46.55
C ARG A 54 -6.99 -18.61 45.54
N GLY A 55 -6.44 -17.84 44.60
CA GLY A 55 -5.50 -18.30 43.59
C GLY A 55 -6.14 -18.95 42.35
N ARG A 56 -7.48 -18.94 42.23
CA ARG A 56 -8.19 -19.54 41.10
C ARG A 56 -8.18 -18.59 39.90
N THR A 57 -7.89 -19.10 38.71
CA THR A 57 -7.93 -18.30 37.48
C THR A 57 -9.34 -17.82 37.19
N LEU A 58 -9.51 -16.52 36.97
CA LEU A 58 -10.75 -15.94 36.47
C LEU A 58 -10.84 -16.21 34.97
N ARG A 59 -11.91 -16.88 34.54
CA ARG A 59 -12.11 -17.31 33.14
C ARG A 59 -13.21 -16.52 32.42
N ASP A 60 -13.97 -15.75 33.19
CA ASP A 60 -15.17 -15.00 32.82
C ASP A 60 -14.92 -13.50 32.78
N LEU A 61 -13.66 -13.08 32.70
CA LEU A 61 -13.27 -11.67 32.57
C LEU A 61 -13.75 -11.11 31.23
N ALA A 62 -14.46 -9.98 31.26
CA ALA A 62 -14.90 -9.28 30.07
C ALA A 62 -13.88 -8.22 29.63
N ALA A 63 -13.82 -7.94 28.33
CA ALA A 63 -12.89 -6.95 27.79
C ALA A 63 -13.08 -5.54 28.39
N GLY A 64 -14.31 -5.17 28.76
CA GLY A 64 -14.63 -3.87 29.37
C GLY A 64 -14.18 -3.72 30.82
N GLU A 65 -13.72 -4.80 31.45
CA GLU A 65 -13.20 -4.81 32.82
C GLU A 65 -11.67 -4.62 32.86
N ILE A 66 -11.04 -4.41 31.69
CA ILE A 66 -9.61 -4.24 31.53
C ILE A 66 -9.32 -2.91 30.86
N GLU A 67 -8.34 -2.18 31.40
CA GLU A 67 -7.78 -0.99 30.78
C GLU A 67 -6.27 -1.16 30.65
N VAL A 68 -5.74 -0.82 29.48
CA VAL A 68 -4.30 -0.85 29.21
C VAL A 68 -3.81 0.58 29.14
N PHE A 69 -2.71 0.87 29.83
CA PHE A 69 -2.05 2.17 29.80
C PHE A 69 -0.58 1.99 29.41
N GLU A 70 -0.08 2.90 28.59
CA GLU A 70 1.33 3.00 28.23
C GLU A 70 1.76 4.45 28.49
N ASP A 71 2.79 4.62 29.32
CA ASP A 71 3.27 5.93 29.77
C ASP A 71 2.14 6.84 30.33
N GLY A 72 1.16 6.22 30.99
CA GLY A 72 -0.01 6.92 31.56
C GLY A 72 -1.11 7.24 30.53
N GLN A 73 -0.93 6.93 29.25
CA GLN A 73 -1.93 7.12 28.20
C GLN A 73 -2.76 5.84 27.99
N LYS A 74 -4.10 5.96 28.00
CA LYS A 74 -5.00 4.81 27.76
C LYS A 74 -4.88 4.31 26.33
N GLN A 75 -4.65 3.01 26.18
CA GLN A 75 -4.53 2.31 24.90
C GLN A 75 -5.84 1.57 24.55
N PRO A 76 -6.23 1.55 23.27
CA PRO A 76 -7.42 0.82 22.83
C PRO A 76 -7.19 -0.68 22.79
N VAL A 77 -8.05 -1.45 23.46
CA VAL A 77 -8.07 -2.92 23.35
C VAL A 77 -8.81 -3.31 22.07
N ARG A 78 -8.08 -3.87 21.08
CA ARG A 78 -8.63 -4.22 19.75
C ARG A 78 -9.20 -5.63 19.70
N SER A 79 -8.60 -6.57 20.41
CA SER A 79 -9.03 -7.95 20.52
C SER A 79 -8.88 -8.42 21.97
N PHE A 80 -9.75 -9.33 22.39
CA PHE A 80 -9.67 -9.95 23.71
C PHE A 80 -10.16 -11.39 23.61
N ARG A 81 -9.37 -12.32 24.14
CA ARG A 81 -9.69 -13.75 24.15
C ARG A 81 -9.12 -14.41 25.39
N LEU A 82 -9.76 -15.50 25.81
CA LEU A 82 -9.15 -16.43 26.74
C LEU A 82 -8.09 -17.27 26.00
N VAL A 83 -6.89 -17.36 26.57
CA VAL A 83 -5.77 -18.16 26.07
C VAL A 83 -5.50 -19.29 27.05
N THR A 84 -5.43 -20.52 26.55
CA THR A 84 -5.10 -21.73 27.33
C THR A 84 -3.78 -22.32 26.86
N GLY A 85 -3.22 -23.29 27.59
CA GLY A 85 -1.87 -23.81 27.33
C GLY A 85 -1.63 -24.39 25.92
N GLY A 86 -2.67 -24.64 25.12
CA GLY A 86 -2.56 -25.06 23.72
C GLY A 86 -2.61 -23.92 22.70
N ASP A 87 -2.94 -22.70 23.12
CA ASP A 87 -3.20 -21.55 22.25
C ASP A 87 -1.95 -20.68 21.97
N LEU A 88 -0.81 -20.97 22.58
CA LEU A 88 0.41 -20.14 22.53
C LEU A 88 1.16 -20.15 21.18
N ALA A 89 0.54 -20.63 20.10
CA ALA A 89 1.00 -20.32 18.77
C ALA A 89 0.65 -18.85 18.48
N GLY A 90 1.63 -17.95 18.65
CA GLY A 90 1.49 -16.56 18.22
C GLY A 90 1.04 -16.48 16.76
N PRO A 91 0.50 -15.34 16.29
CA PRO A 91 0.07 -15.21 14.90
C PRO A 91 1.26 -15.57 14.02
N GLU A 92 1.14 -16.68 13.29
CA GLU A 92 2.07 -17.00 12.23
C GLU A 92 2.10 -15.77 11.33
N THR A 93 3.21 -15.04 11.35
CA THR A 93 3.47 -14.05 10.32
C THR A 93 3.35 -14.83 9.04
N GLN A 94 2.27 -14.62 8.28
CA GLN A 94 2.11 -15.17 6.95
C GLN A 94 3.34 -14.71 6.19
N ARG A 95 4.32 -15.60 6.10
CA ARG A 95 5.46 -15.45 5.22
C ARG A 95 4.82 -15.48 3.84
N GLY A 96 4.62 -14.29 3.27
CA GLY A 96 4.23 -14.14 1.88
C GLY A 96 5.11 -15.06 1.02
N PRO A 97 4.58 -15.57 -0.11
CA PRO A 97 5.26 -16.58 -0.90
C PRO A 97 6.72 -16.17 -1.09
N ALA A 98 7.62 -17.02 -0.59
CA ALA A 98 9.05 -16.78 -0.67
C ALA A 98 9.37 -16.49 -2.14
N ALA A 99 9.83 -15.27 -2.41
CA ALA A 99 10.34 -14.93 -3.72
C ALA A 99 11.40 -15.99 -4.06
N PRO A 100 11.36 -16.60 -5.27
CA PRO A 100 12.36 -17.58 -5.65
C PRO A 100 13.72 -16.90 -5.53
N THR A 101 14.61 -17.50 -4.74
CA THR A 101 16.00 -17.11 -4.58
C THR A 101 16.60 -16.86 -5.96
N ALA A 102 16.78 -15.59 -6.32
CA ALA A 102 17.59 -15.21 -7.46
C ALA A 102 19.03 -15.59 -7.11
N SER A 103 19.53 -16.64 -7.74
CA SER A 103 20.92 -17.10 -7.62
C SER A 103 21.88 -15.92 -7.82
N PRO A 104 22.86 -15.69 -6.93
CA PRO A 104 23.85 -14.65 -7.18
C PRO A 104 24.74 -15.11 -8.33
N VAL A 105 24.65 -14.40 -9.47
CA VAL A 105 25.64 -14.50 -10.54
C VAL A 105 26.97 -14.06 -9.94
N ARG A 106 27.86 -15.01 -9.67
CA ARG A 106 29.24 -14.73 -9.29
C ARG A 106 29.94 -14.10 -10.49
N SER A 107 30.04 -12.78 -10.52
CA SER A 107 30.97 -12.09 -11.40
C SER A 107 32.39 -12.43 -10.94
N PHE A 108 33.06 -13.28 -11.72
CA PHE A 108 34.52 -13.39 -11.64
C PHE A 108 35.10 -12.14 -12.28
N ASN A 109 35.83 -11.35 -11.50
CA ASN A 109 36.62 -10.23 -11.98
C ASN A 109 38.08 -10.70 -12.10
N PRO A 110 38.61 -11.01 -13.30
CA PRO A 110 40.05 -11.14 -13.49
C PRO A 110 40.65 -9.73 -13.69
N LEU A 111 41.86 -9.57 -13.16
CA LEU A 111 42.65 -8.33 -13.10
C LEU A 111 42.84 -7.63 -14.45
#